data_AF-A0A527HV14-F1
#
_entry.id   AF-A0A527HV14-F1
#
_cell.length_a   1.000
_cell.length_b   1.000
_cell.length_c   1.000
_cell.angle_alpha   90.00
_cell.angle_beta   90.00
_cell.angle_gamma   90.00
#
_symmetry.space_group_name_H-M   'P 1'
#
loop_
_entity.id
_entity.type
_entity.pdbx_description
1 polymer ?
#
loop_
_entity_poly.entity_id
_entity_poly.type
_entity_poly.pdbx_seq_one_letter_code
_entity_poly.pdbx_strand_id
1 'polypeptide(L)'
;MRTETYSFHQPEPKNSAAEPAGLRTPDDVLNEETMTIGAKRALLAFWASDIHAVPDNPALRQLDNGAIVEVSDILRALHLLDESGR
;
A
#
# COMPACT_ATOMS: atom_id res chain seq x y z
N MET A 1 -6.19 23.71 -36.17
CA MET A 1 -5.47 22.92 -35.14
C MET A 1 -6.53 22.33 -34.23
N ARG A 2 -6.83 21.02 -34.36
CA ARG A 2 -7.85 20.36 -33.54
C ARG A 2 -7.19 19.90 -32.24
N THR A 3 -7.64 20.42 -31.11
CA THR A 3 -7.27 19.92 -29.79
C THR A 3 -8.02 18.63 -29.54
N GLU A 4 -7.31 17.51 -29.54
CA GLU A 4 -7.85 16.24 -29.04
C GLU A 4 -7.96 16.33 -27.53
N THR A 5 -9.19 16.32 -27.03
CA THR A 5 -9.51 16.19 -25.61
C THR A 5 -9.05 14.81 -25.17
N TYR A 6 -7.89 14.74 -24.53
CA TYR A 6 -7.38 13.52 -23.92
C TYR A 6 -8.19 13.27 -22.64
N SER A 7 -9.38 12.68 -22.83
CA SER A 7 -10.18 12.14 -21.74
C SER A 7 -9.44 10.94 -21.18
N PHE A 8 -8.64 11.16 -20.13
CA PHE A 8 -8.21 10.09 -19.24
C PHE A 8 -9.48 9.48 -18.65
N HIS A 9 -9.97 8.43 -19.29
CA HIS A 9 -10.93 7.51 -18.70
C HIS A 9 -10.18 6.81 -17.58
N GLN A 10 -10.14 7.42 -16.40
CA GLN A 10 -9.69 6.76 -15.21
C GLN A 10 -10.64 5.57 -15.02
N PRO A 11 -10.16 4.31 -15.10
CA PRO A 11 -11.01 3.21 -14.72
C PRO A 11 -11.31 3.44 -13.24
N GLU A 12 -12.59 3.69 -12.93
CA GLU A 12 -13.06 3.69 -11.54
C GLU A 12 -12.51 2.43 -10.89
N PRO A 13 -11.72 2.52 -9.80
CA PRO A 13 -11.36 1.33 -9.07
C PRO A 13 -12.63 0.88 -8.37
N LYS A 14 -13.45 0.07 -9.06
CA LYS A 14 -14.45 -0.80 -8.44
C LYS A 14 -13.73 -1.94 -7.73
N ASN A 15 -12.84 -1.59 -6.81
CA ASN A 15 -12.53 -2.45 -5.69
C ASN A 15 -13.22 -1.80 -4.50
N SER A 16 -14.36 -2.37 -4.16
CA SER A 16 -14.92 -2.39 -2.81
C SER A 16 -13.91 -3.07 -1.86
N ALA A 17 -12.69 -2.55 -1.78
CA ALA A 17 -11.78 -2.86 -0.71
C ALA A 17 -12.35 -2.09 0.48
N ALA A 18 -12.91 -2.82 1.44
CA ALA A 18 -13.21 -2.27 2.75
C ALA A 18 -12.07 -1.32 3.12
N GLU A 19 -12.38 -0.04 3.32
CA GLU A 19 -11.38 0.91 3.77
C GLU A 19 -10.71 0.25 4.98
N PRO A 20 -9.38 0.02 4.96
CA PRO A 20 -8.71 -0.70 6.03
C PRO A 20 -8.61 0.20 7.26
N ALA A 21 -9.76 0.55 7.84
CA ALA A 21 -9.91 1.50 8.93
C ALA A 21 -9.16 1.08 10.21
N GLY A 22 -8.61 -0.15 10.24
CA GLY A 22 -7.79 -0.69 11.32
C GLY A 22 -6.34 -1.00 10.98
N LEU A 23 -5.91 -1.01 9.71
CA LEU A 23 -4.53 -1.42 9.37
C LEU A 23 -3.58 -0.23 9.55
N ARG A 24 -2.84 -0.22 10.66
CA ARG A 24 -1.93 0.88 11.05
C ARG A 24 -0.47 0.53 10.90
N THR A 25 -0.17 -0.76 10.79
CA THR A 25 1.18 -1.28 10.73
C THR A 25 1.30 -2.36 9.66
N PRO A 26 2.51 -2.63 9.15
CA PRO A 26 2.74 -3.75 8.24
C PRO A 26 2.30 -5.09 8.83
N ASP A 27 2.46 -5.28 10.14
CA ASP A 27 2.02 -6.47 10.86
C ASP A 27 0.50 -6.62 10.87
N ASP A 28 -0.28 -5.54 10.96
CA ASP A 28 -1.74 -5.62 10.85
C ASP A 28 -2.15 -6.20 9.49
N VAL A 29 -1.45 -5.82 8.41
CA VAL A 29 -1.72 -6.34 7.06
C VAL A 29 -1.40 -7.84 6.98
N LEU A 30 -0.33 -8.29 7.63
CA LEU A 30 0.01 -9.71 7.69
C LEU A 30 -1.04 -10.53 8.44
N ASN A 31 -1.53 -10.00 9.56
CA ASN A 31 -2.49 -10.67 10.43
C ASN A 31 -3.94 -10.59 9.93
N GLU A 32 -4.22 -9.80 8.89
CA GLU A 32 -5.57 -9.67 8.34
C GLU A 32 -6.00 -10.97 7.62
N GLU A 33 -7.00 -11.68 8.15
CA GLU A 33 -7.38 -13.01 7.64
C GLU A 33 -8.26 -12.98 6.37
N THR A 34 -8.94 -11.86 6.11
CA THR A 34 -9.90 -11.73 5.01
C THR A 34 -9.25 -11.33 3.68
N MET A 35 -8.01 -10.83 3.72
CA MET A 35 -7.22 -10.36 2.59
C MET A 35 -6.46 -11.51 1.97
N THR A 36 -6.54 -11.60 0.64
CA THR A 36 -5.70 -12.51 -0.14
C THR A 36 -4.23 -12.09 -0.05
N ILE A 37 -3.31 -13.05 -0.22
CA ILE A 37 -1.87 -12.80 -0.26
C ILE A 37 -1.52 -11.73 -1.32
N GLY A 38 -2.19 -11.76 -2.48
CA GLY A 38 -2.01 -10.76 -3.54
C GLY A 38 -2.42 -9.35 -3.10
N ALA A 39 -3.56 -9.22 -2.40
CA ALA A 39 -4.02 -7.93 -1.88
C ALA A 39 -3.08 -7.39 -0.80
N LYS A 40 -2.62 -8.25 0.14
CA LYS A 40 -1.63 -7.88 1.15
C LYS A 40 -0.33 -7.37 0.52
N ARG A 41 0.18 -8.10 -0.48
CA ARG A 41 1.39 -7.72 -1.21
C ARG A 41 1.24 -6.37 -1.92
N ALA A 42 0.11 -6.16 -2.60
CA ALA A 42 -0.16 -4.90 -3.29
C ALA A 42 -0.24 -3.72 -2.31
N LEU A 43 -0.90 -3.89 -1.16
CA LEU A 43 -1.00 -2.86 -0.13
C LEU A 43 0.38 -2.52 0.47
N LEU A 44 1.14 -3.52 0.88
CA LEU A 44 2.49 -3.30 1.43
C LEU A 44 3.43 -2.66 0.40
N ALA A 45 3.37 -3.08 -0.87
CA ALA A 45 4.15 -2.45 -1.94
C ALA A 45 3.75 -0.98 -2.17
N PHE A 46 2.45 -0.67 -2.08
CA PHE A 46 1.95 0.70 -2.16
C PHE A 46 2.48 1.55 -1.00
N TRP A 47 2.45 1.05 0.24
CA TRP A 47 3.02 1.74 1.40
C TRP A 47 4.53 1.93 1.32
N ALA A 48 5.27 0.98 0.74
CA ALA A 48 6.72 1.11 0.56
C ALA A 48 7.12 2.18 -0.47
N SER A 49 6.20 2.56 -1.37
CA SER A 49 6.42 3.54 -2.42
C SER A 49 6.80 4.92 -1.87
N ASP A 50 7.54 5.68 -2.68
CA ASP A 50 7.95 7.06 -2.36
C ASP A 50 6.78 8.03 -2.22
N ILE A 51 5.59 7.66 -2.70
CA ILE A 51 4.34 8.43 -2.46
C ILE A 51 4.13 8.67 -0.96
N HIS A 52 4.51 7.71 -0.11
CA HIS A 52 4.37 7.81 1.34
C HIS A 52 5.67 8.26 2.03
N ALA A 53 6.75 8.54 1.30
CA ALA A 53 8.01 8.93 1.93
C ALA A 53 7.85 10.26 2.68
N VAL A 54 8.31 10.28 3.94
CA VAL A 54 8.31 11.52 4.74
C VAL A 54 9.38 12.46 4.18
N PRO A 55 9.07 13.75 3.91
CA PRO A 55 10.06 14.72 3.46
C PRO A 55 11.29 14.76 4.39
N ASP A 56 12.47 14.84 3.78
CA ASP A 56 13.77 14.82 4.45
C ASP A 56 14.08 13.58 5.32
N ASN A 57 13.19 12.58 5.33
CA ASN A 57 13.33 11.34 6.10
C ASN A 57 12.92 10.12 5.25
N PRO A 58 13.68 9.78 4.19
CA PRO A 58 13.30 8.76 3.20
C PRO A 58 13.24 7.32 3.76
N ALA A 59 13.71 7.09 4.99
CA ALA A 59 13.52 5.82 5.69
C ALA A 59 12.10 5.64 6.23
N LEU A 60 11.37 6.74 6.45
CA LEU A 60 10.03 6.73 7.03
C LEU A 60 8.94 6.76 5.95
N ARG A 61 7.80 6.17 6.26
CA ARG A 61 6.56 6.22 5.48
C ARG A 61 5.42 6.76 6.33
N GLN A 62 4.71 7.75 5.82
CA GLN A 62 3.45 8.23 6.38
C GLN A 62 2.30 7.55 5.63
N LEU A 63 1.58 6.67 6.32
CA LEU A 63 0.44 5.94 5.74
C LEU A 63 -0.82 6.81 5.69
N ASP A 64 -1.85 6.37 4.95
CA ASP A 64 -3.11 7.12 4.75
C ASP A 64 -3.84 7.49 6.06
N ASN A 65 -3.65 6.68 7.10
CA ASN A 65 -4.21 6.93 8.44
C ASN A 65 -3.33 7.82 9.34
N GLY A 66 -2.22 8.34 8.81
CA GLY A 66 -1.27 9.18 9.51
C GLY A 66 -0.22 8.44 10.35
N ALA A 67 -0.24 7.11 10.38
CA ALA A 67 0.80 6.33 11.04
C ALA A 67 2.16 6.55 10.34
N ILE A 68 3.22 6.66 11.14
CA ILE A 68 4.59 6.74 10.66
C ILE A 68 5.28 5.41 10.94
N VAL A 69 5.80 4.76 9.90
CA VAL A 69 6.49 3.47 9.99
C VAL A 69 7.79 3.49 9.22
N GLU A 70 8.74 2.63 9.56
CA GLU A 70 9.97 2.45 8.79
C GLU A 70 9.69 1.66 7.50
N VAL A 71 10.27 2.06 6.38
CA VAL A 71 10.20 1.30 5.13
C VAL A 71 10.79 -0.10 5.30
N SER A 72 11.79 -0.24 6.17
CA SER A 72 12.38 -1.53 6.50
C SER A 72 11.38 -2.50 7.15
N ASP A 73 10.44 -2.01 7.97
CA ASP A 73 9.35 -2.84 8.53
C ASP A 73 8.38 -3.32 7.44
N ILE A 74 8.07 -2.46 6.46
CA ILE A 74 7.22 -2.82 5.33
C ILE A 74 7.90 -3.89 4.46
N LEU A 75 9.20 -3.72 4.17
CA LEU A 75 9.97 -4.68 3.40
C LEU A 75 10.14 -6.02 4.12
N ARG A 76 10.32 -5.99 5.46
CA ARG A 76 10.30 -7.20 6.30
C ARG A 76 8.96 -7.92 6.15
N ALA A 77 7.85 -7.20 6.23
CA ALA A 77 6.52 -7.80 6.09
C ALA A 77 6.30 -8.42 4.71
N LEU A 78 6.73 -7.75 3.63
CA LEU A 78 6.69 -8.32 2.28
C LEU A 78 7.46 -9.63 2.18
N HIS A 79 8.66 -9.67 2.77
CA HIS A 79 9.47 -10.88 2.78
C HIS A 79 8.77 -12.03 3.50
N LEU A 80 8.26 -11.80 4.72
CA LEU A 80 7.53 -12.80 5.49
C LEU A 80 6.28 -13.30 4.75
N LEU A 81 5.56 -12.39 4.09
CA LEU A 81 4.38 -12.73 3.29
C LEU A 81 4.75 -13.66 2.13
N ASP A 82 5.84 -13.36 1.42
CA ASP A 82 6.32 -14.17 0.29
C ASP A 82 6.88 -15.53 0.72
N GLU A 83 7.42 -15.65 1.93
CA GLU A 83 7.77 -16.94 2.52
C GLU A 83 6.54 -17.78 2.89
N SER A 84 5.49 -17.14 3.41
CA SER A 84 4.25 -17.83 3.80
C SER A 84 3.40 -18.31 2.62
N GLY A 85 3.52 -17.65 1.47
CA GLY A 85 2.74 -17.96 0.27
C GLY A 85 3.43 -18.89 -0.73
N ARG A 86 4.59 -19.44 -0.39
CA ARG A 86 5.40 -20.33 -1.23
C ARG A 86 5.00 -21.80 -1.03
#